data_AF-A0A1X7BRQ1-F1
#
_entry.id   AF-A0A1X7BRQ1-F1
#
_cell.length_a   1.000
_cell.length_b   1.000
_cell.length_c   1.000
_cell.angle_alpha   90.00
_cell.angle_beta   90.00
_cell.angle_gamma   90.00
#
_symmetry.space_group_name_H-M   'P 1'
#
loop_
_entity.id
_entity.type
_entity.pdbx_description
1 polymer ?
#
loop_
_entity_poly.entity_id
_entity_poly.type
_entity_poly.pdbx_seq_one_letter_code
_entity_poly.pdbx_strand_id
1 'polypeptide(L)'
;MYHREMLRRISIIRVAQTLGMTLKEISEAMNELPDQRTPTKRDWEKLSKKWQAELDERIAQMQRLRDKLTRCIGCGCLSLRSCTLHNRQDHIAADGPGPRFLLSESSDSE
;
A
#
# COMPACT_ATOMS: atom_id res chain seq x y z
N MET A 1 -7.08 10.34 -34.64
CA MET A 1 -8.35 9.86 -34.05
C MET A 1 -8.01 8.68 -33.14
N TYR A 2 -8.58 8.59 -31.93
CA TYR A 2 -8.25 7.55 -30.96
C TYR A 2 -9.31 6.43 -31.00
N HIS A 3 -8.90 5.15 -30.99
CA HIS A 3 -9.80 4.01 -31.01
C HIS A 3 -10.51 3.81 -29.66
N ARG A 4 -11.73 3.23 -29.67
CA ARG A 4 -12.51 2.91 -28.45
C ARG A 4 -11.74 2.06 -27.44
N GLU A 5 -10.84 1.22 -27.92
CA GLU A 5 -9.98 0.39 -27.07
C GLU A 5 -9.04 1.22 -26.18
N MET A 6 -8.57 2.37 -26.66
CA MET A 6 -7.74 3.27 -25.88
C MET A 6 -8.50 3.87 -24.70
N LEU A 7 -9.78 4.19 -24.89
CA LEU A 7 -10.63 4.64 -23.79
C LEU A 7 -10.74 3.56 -22.70
N ARG A 8 -10.86 2.28 -23.08
CA ARG A 8 -10.87 1.18 -22.11
C ARG A 8 -9.55 1.07 -21.35
N ARG A 9 -8.41 1.21 -22.04
CA ARG A 9 -7.09 1.21 -21.41
C ARG A 9 -6.94 2.37 -20.41
N ILE A 10 -7.34 3.58 -20.80
CA ILE A 10 -7.31 4.76 -19.92
C ILE A 10 -8.23 4.58 -18.71
N SER A 11 -9.43 4.02 -18.89
CA SER A 11 -10.34 3.74 -17.78
C SER A 11 -9.72 2.77 -16.77
N ILE A 12 -9.04 1.73 -17.24
CA ILE A 12 -8.34 0.76 -16.39
C ILE A 12 -7.21 1.44 -15.61
N ILE A 13 -6.39 2.26 -16.27
CA ILE A 13 -5.33 3.03 -15.62
C ILE A 13 -5.91 3.94 -14.54
N ARG A 14 -6.99 4.67 -14.84
CA ARG A 14 -7.64 5.56 -13.86
C ARG A 14 -8.16 4.81 -12.66
N VAL A 15 -8.81 3.67 -12.84
CA VAL A 15 -9.30 2.86 -11.71
C VAL A 15 -8.14 2.39 -10.84
N ALA A 16 -7.06 1.88 -11.45
CA ALA A 16 -5.89 1.44 -10.70
C ALA A 16 -5.22 2.59 -9.91
N GLN A 17 -5.14 3.79 -10.49
CA GLN A 17 -4.65 4.98 -9.79
C GLN A 17 -5.53 5.35 -8.59
N THR A 18 -6.86 5.28 -8.73
CA THR A 18 -7.79 5.53 -7.61
C THR A 18 -7.59 4.53 -6.46
N LEU A 19 -7.17 3.30 -6.76
CA LEU A 19 -6.83 2.29 -5.75
C LEU A 19 -5.47 2.51 -5.08
N GLY A 20 -4.72 3.55 -5.48
CA GLY A 20 -3.42 3.89 -4.92
C GLY A 20 -2.23 3.23 -5.63
N MET A 21 -2.44 2.63 -6.80
CA MET A 21 -1.35 2.05 -7.61
C MET A 21 -0.55 3.15 -8.32
N THR A 22 0.76 3.02 -8.32
CA THR A 22 1.69 3.86 -9.07
C THR A 22 1.64 3.55 -10.56
N LEU A 23 2.02 4.52 -11.40
CA LEU A 23 2.13 4.28 -12.85
C LEU A 23 3.10 3.15 -13.21
N LYS A 24 4.12 2.94 -12.37
CA LYS A 24 5.09 1.85 -12.54
C LYS A 24 4.42 0.48 -12.34
N GLU A 25 3.73 0.28 -11.23
CA GLU A 25 2.98 -0.96 -10.93
C GLU A 25 1.93 -1.24 -12.01
N ILE A 26 1.21 -0.20 -12.45
CA ILE A 26 0.20 -0.32 -13.52
C ILE A 26 0.87 -0.72 -14.85
N SER A 27 2.00 -0.11 -15.20
CA SER A 27 2.75 -0.45 -16.42
C SER A 27 3.26 -1.88 -16.39
N GLU A 28 3.82 -2.33 -15.27
CA GLU A 28 4.30 -3.70 -15.09
C GLU A 28 3.15 -4.70 -15.27
N ALA A 29 2.00 -4.44 -14.63
CA ALA A 29 0.84 -5.30 -14.74
C ALA A 29 0.22 -5.32 -16.16
N MET A 30 0.26 -4.19 -16.89
CA MET A 30 -0.14 -4.16 -18.30
C MET A 30 0.84 -4.89 -19.23
N ASN A 31 2.13 -4.92 -18.89
CA ASN A 31 3.15 -5.63 -19.68
C ASN A 31 3.06 -7.16 -19.53
N GLU A 32 2.42 -7.66 -18.48
CA GLU A 32 2.12 -9.09 -18.31
C GLU A 32 1.03 -9.58 -19.30
N LEU A 33 0.36 -8.67 -20.02
CA LEU A 33 -0.70 -9.02 -20.97
C LEU A 33 -0.13 -9.43 -22.33
N PRO A 34 -0.69 -10.48 -22.97
CA PRO A 34 -0.26 -10.91 -24.30
C PRO A 34 -0.36 -9.78 -25.32
N ASP A 35 0.65 -9.65 -26.17
CA ASP A 35 0.67 -8.73 -27.32
C ASP A 35 0.40 -7.25 -26.99
N GLN A 36 0.60 -6.84 -25.73
CA GLN A 36 0.29 -5.49 -25.22
C GLN A 36 -1.14 -5.02 -25.51
N ARG A 37 -2.05 -5.97 -25.74
CA ARG A 37 -3.43 -5.69 -26.14
C ARG A 37 -4.22 -5.02 -25.01
N THR A 38 -5.37 -4.47 -25.36
CA THR A 38 -6.32 -3.96 -24.36
C THR A 38 -6.82 -5.10 -23.46
N PRO A 39 -6.83 -4.93 -22.12
CA PRO A 39 -7.27 -5.99 -21.21
C PRO A 39 -8.71 -6.42 -21.49
N THR A 40 -8.94 -7.73 -21.51
CA THR A 40 -10.29 -8.32 -21.55
C THR A 40 -10.86 -8.39 -20.12
N LYS A 41 -12.12 -8.80 -19.99
CA LYS A 41 -12.74 -9.06 -18.68
C LYS A 41 -11.94 -10.09 -17.86
N ARG A 42 -11.44 -11.15 -18.50
CA ARG A 42 -10.65 -12.20 -17.83
C ARG A 42 -9.29 -11.68 -17.35
N ASP A 43 -8.67 -10.78 -18.12
CA ASP A 43 -7.42 -10.14 -17.69
C ASP A 43 -7.68 -9.19 -16.52
N TRP A 44 -8.77 -8.43 -16.60
CA TRP A 44 -9.20 -7.55 -15.51
C TRP A 44 -9.39 -8.33 -14.20
N GLU A 45 -10.05 -9.48 -14.23
CA GLU A 45 -10.23 -10.34 -13.05
C GLU A 45 -8.90 -10.82 -12.44
N LYS A 46 -7.86 -11.02 -13.26
CA LYS A 46 -6.52 -11.38 -12.77
C LYS A 46 -5.81 -10.18 -12.16
N LEU A 47 -5.79 -9.05 -12.88
CA LEU A 47 -5.16 -7.80 -12.44
C LEU A 47 -5.80 -7.31 -11.14
N SER A 48 -7.13 -7.33 -11.07
CA SER A 48 -7.88 -6.88 -9.88
C SER A 48 -7.57 -7.72 -8.65
N LYS A 49 -7.32 -9.04 -8.79
CA LYS A 49 -6.92 -9.89 -7.65
C LYS A 49 -5.57 -9.48 -7.07
N LYS A 50 -4.59 -9.16 -7.94
CA LYS A 50 -3.27 -8.67 -7.50
C LYS A 50 -3.41 -7.36 -6.74
N TRP A 51 -4.14 -6.40 -7.32
CA TRP A 51 -4.35 -5.10 -6.69
C TRP A 51 -5.21 -5.16 -5.42
N GLN A 52 -6.16 -6.10 -5.34
CA GLN A 52 -6.95 -6.33 -4.14
C GLN A 52 -6.05 -6.74 -2.98
N ALA A 53 -5.12 -7.67 -3.19
CA ALA A 53 -4.17 -8.08 -2.15
C ALA A 53 -3.30 -6.91 -1.67
N GLU A 54 -2.80 -6.09 -2.59
CA GLU A 54 -2.02 -4.88 -2.23
C GLU A 54 -2.87 -3.83 -1.51
N LEU A 55 -4.14 -3.68 -1.88
CA LEU A 55 -5.08 -2.77 -1.22
C LEU A 55 -5.38 -3.26 0.20
N ASP A 56 -5.63 -4.55 0.38
CA ASP A 56 -5.92 -5.15 1.68
C ASP A 56 -4.73 -4.99 2.64
N GLU A 57 -3.50 -5.16 2.15
CA GLU A 57 -2.27 -4.90 2.93
C GLU A 57 -2.18 -3.42 3.36
N ARG A 58 -2.43 -2.48 2.43
CA ARG A 58 -2.46 -1.04 2.74
C ARG A 58 -3.55 -0.71 3.77
N ILE A 59 -4.74 -1.30 3.65
CA ILE A 59 -5.83 -1.14 4.61
C ILE A 59 -5.42 -1.65 5.99
N ALA A 60 -4.82 -2.85 6.07
CA ALA A 60 -4.36 -3.42 7.32
C ALA A 60 -3.31 -2.53 7.99
N GLN A 61 -2.33 -2.00 7.23
CA GLN A 61 -1.36 -1.04 7.72
C GLN A 61 -2.02 0.24 8.24
N MET A 62 -2.96 0.82 7.50
CA MET A 62 -3.69 2.02 7.93
C MET A 62 -4.54 1.77 9.19
N GLN A 63 -5.16 0.60 9.33
CA GLN A 63 -5.91 0.21 10.53
C GLN A 63 -4.96 0.08 11.73
N ARG A 64 -3.82 -0.62 11.56
CA ARG A 64 -2.78 -0.72 12.61
C ARG A 64 -2.29 0.66 13.05
N LEU A 65 -2.04 1.56 12.10
CA LEU A 65 -1.63 2.94 12.36
C LEU A 65 -2.69 3.72 13.15
N ARG A 66 -3.95 3.67 12.71
CA ARG A 66 -5.08 4.29 13.40
C ARG A 66 -5.18 3.80 14.84
N ASP A 67 -5.07 2.50 15.06
CA ASP A 67 -5.22 1.90 16.39
C ASP A 67 -4.03 2.25 17.30
N LYS A 68 -2.81 2.36 16.74
CA LYS A 68 -1.62 2.87 17.43
C LYS A 68 -1.78 4.34 17.82
N LEU A 69 -2.33 5.19 16.94
CA LEU A 69 -2.61 6.60 17.26
C LEU A 69 -3.58 6.73 18.43
N THR A 70 -4.64 5.92 18.47
CA THR A 70 -5.57 5.87 19.59
C THR A 70 -4.87 5.45 20.90
N ARG A 71 -3.97 4.46 20.86
CA ARG A 71 -3.17 4.06 22.03
C ARG A 71 -2.19 5.14 22.48
N CYS A 72 -1.59 5.91 21.58
CA CYS A 72 -0.73 7.04 21.93
C CYS A 72 -1.49 8.17 22.63
N ILE A 73 -2.77 8.38 22.31
CA ILE A 73 -3.63 9.33 23.02
C ILE A 73 -4.08 8.74 24.38
N GLY A 74 -4.42 7.44 24.42
CA GLY A 74 -4.89 6.75 25.62
C GLY A 74 -3.82 6.47 26.70
N CYS A 75 -2.53 6.42 26.33
CA CYS A 75 -1.42 6.31 27.27
C CYS A 75 -1.22 7.59 28.12
N GLY A 76 -1.79 8.73 27.69
CA GLY A 76 -1.75 9.98 28.44
C GLY A 76 -0.34 10.56 28.68
N CYS A 77 0.70 9.99 28.07
CA CYS A 77 2.05 10.20 28.57
C CYS A 77 2.70 11.50 28.11
N LEU A 78 2.38 12.07 26.92
CA LEU A 78 3.11 13.23 26.36
C LEU A 78 4.65 13.13 26.54
N SER A 79 5.16 11.90 26.68
CA SER A 79 6.48 11.60 27.22
C SER A 79 7.16 10.73 26.21
N LEU A 80 8.12 11.34 25.53
CA LEU A 80 9.06 10.70 24.60
C LEU A 80 9.87 9.55 25.25
N ARG A 81 9.70 9.28 26.55
CA ARG A 81 10.36 8.15 27.25
C ARG A 81 9.60 6.84 27.18
N SER A 82 8.27 6.87 27.05
CA SER A 82 7.40 5.67 27.09
C SER A 82 6.65 5.41 25.79
N CYS A 83 6.82 6.25 24.78
CA CYS A 83 6.21 6.02 23.48
C CYS A 83 6.95 4.88 22.76
N THR A 84 6.29 3.75 22.53
CA THR A 84 6.79 2.61 21.75
C THR A 84 7.09 2.95 20.29
N LEU A 85 6.69 4.14 19.81
CA LEU A 85 7.08 4.68 18.51
C LEU A 85 8.35 5.53 18.54
N HIS A 86 8.93 5.81 19.72
CA HIS A 86 10.11 6.63 19.84
C HIS A 86 11.39 5.82 19.55
N ASN A 87 11.93 5.99 18.35
CA ASN A 87 13.20 5.41 17.92
C ASN A 87 14.39 6.22 18.44
N ARG A 88 14.72 6.08 19.73
CA ARG A 88 15.88 6.76 20.31
C ARG A 88 17.16 6.32 19.60
N GLN A 89 17.99 7.30 19.20
CA GLN A 89 19.25 7.09 18.48
C GLN A 89 19.12 6.33 17.15
N ASP A 90 17.92 6.26 16.59
CA ASP A 90 17.66 5.62 15.30
C ASP A 90 18.13 4.15 15.20
N HIS A 91 18.07 3.41 16.30
CA HIS A 91 18.61 2.04 16.37
C HIS A 91 17.93 1.05 15.40
N ILE A 92 16.72 1.36 14.92
CA ILE A 92 15.98 0.52 13.95
C ILE A 92 16.30 0.89 12.49
N ALA A 93 17.19 1.85 12.23
CA ALA A 93 17.62 2.16 10.86
C ALA A 93 18.22 0.95 10.11
N ALA A 94 18.77 -0.01 10.85
CA ALA A 94 19.28 -1.26 10.31
C ALA A 94 18.21 -2.10 9.59
N ASP A 95 16.93 -1.94 9.94
CA ASP A 95 15.81 -2.68 9.33
C ASP A 95 15.34 -2.04 8.01
N GLY A 96 15.94 -0.92 7.60
CA GLY A 96 15.68 -0.24 6.35
C GLY A 96 14.97 1.12 6.49
N PRO A 97 14.71 1.81 5.37
CA PRO A 97 14.12 3.14 5.39
C PRO A 97 12.64 3.13 5.82
N GLY A 98 12.18 4.24 6.39
CA GLY A 98 10.78 4.48 6.74
C GLY A 98 10.43 4.17 8.21
N PRO A 99 9.16 4.30 8.60
CA PRO A 99 8.72 4.17 9.99
C PRO A 99 8.65 2.70 10.42
N ARG A 100 9.81 2.09 10.69
CA ARG A 100 9.95 0.63 10.92
C ARG A 100 9.07 0.06 12.04
N PHE A 101 8.90 0.77 13.16
CA PHE A 101 7.96 0.39 14.23
C PHE A 101 6.49 0.28 13.79
N LEU A 102 6.13 0.94 12.68
CA LEU A 102 4.78 0.90 12.13
C LEU A 102 4.63 -0.19 11.06
N LEU A 103 5.74 -0.58 10.44
CA LEU A 103 5.80 -1.53 9.33
C LEU A 103 6.14 -2.96 9.79
N SER A 104 6.68 -3.16 10.99
CA SER A 104 6.94 -4.50 11.55
C SER A 104 5.70 -5.11 12.21
N GLU A 105 5.48 -6.42 12.01
CA GLU A 105 4.37 -7.19 12.63
C GLU A 105 4.72 -7.78 14.01
N SER A 106 5.93 -7.55 14.52
CA SER A 106 6.39 -7.94 15.86
C SER A 106 7.01 -6.72 16.55
N SER A 107 6.85 -6.45 17.85
CA SER A 107 6.30 -7.21 18.96
C SER A 107 5.86 -6.23 20.05
N ASP A 108 4.57 -6.21 20.39
CA ASP A 108 4.18 -5.86 21.76
C ASP A 108 4.69 -7.02 22.63
N SER A 109 5.86 -6.85 23.25
CA SER A 109 6.36 -7.74 24.30
C SER A 109 6.71 -6.87 25.49
N GLU A 110 5.79 -6.95 26.46
CA GLU A 110 5.81 -6.52 27.87
C GLU A 110 6.12 -5.06 28.22
#